data_AF-M3H110-F1
#
_entry.id   AF-M3H110-F1
#
_cell.length_a   1.000
_cell.length_b   1.000
_cell.length_c   1.000
_cell.angle_alpha   90.00
_cell.angle_beta   90.00
_cell.angle_gamma   90.00
#
_symmetry.space_group_name_H-M   'P 1'
#
loop_
_entity.id
_entity.type
_entity.pdbx_description
1 polymer ?
#
loop_
_entity_poly.entity_id
_entity_poly.type
_entity_poly.pdbx_seq_one_letter_code
_entity_poly.pdbx_strand_id
1 'polypeptide(L)'
;MKQFLSRITDSILLNPIRSCSILFVLLLLSFWQASKLTVNSNNLDLLPKNNPSVVKTQKVIEMIGGNGFYILSIKFKDEKGMTDHLVKAFVARKKGQPEIAEKELKEAEKIKQQNVSYYKERENAIKKASDILNERLLKEKKFVQYISYRYNVSFLQDRLPLFLKTEDLIEVRKRVKRKIDEEVERANPFLSNFRTKNTIRILTTFFPSIKNLQKEIYSTNIIFLRIKGC
;
A
#
# COMPACT_ATOMS: atom_id res chain seq x y z
N MET A 1 7.94 62.70 14.32
CA MET A 1 8.67 61.71 13.47
C MET A 1 10.12 62.11 13.18
N LYS A 2 10.40 63.25 12.55
CA LYS A 2 11.78 63.64 12.17
C LYS A 2 12.77 63.70 13.34
N GLN A 3 12.37 64.27 14.48
CA GLN A 3 13.19 64.36 15.69
C GLN A 3 13.46 63.00 16.36
N PHE A 4 12.60 62.00 16.14
CA PHE A 4 12.78 60.66 16.69
C PHE A 4 13.77 59.85 15.82
N LEU A 5 13.63 59.95 14.51
CA LEU A 5 14.55 59.38 13.53
C LEU A 5 15.96 59.94 13.71
N SER A 6 16.11 61.26 13.87
CA SER A 6 17.43 61.87 14.08
C SER A 6 18.10 61.36 15.36
N ARG A 7 17.35 61.29 16.47
CA ARG A 7 17.88 60.76 17.75
C ARG A 7 18.33 59.30 17.66
N ILE A 8 17.65 58.47 16.86
CA ILE A 8 18.05 57.07 16.64
C ILE A 8 19.35 57.03 15.82
N THR A 9 19.43 57.81 14.74
CA THR A 9 20.64 57.88 13.90
C THR A 9 21.84 58.38 14.68
N ASP A 10 21.67 59.43 15.47
CA ASP A 10 22.73 59.99 16.33
C ASP A 10 23.18 58.98 17.39
N SER A 11 22.24 58.21 17.96
CA SER A 11 22.54 57.15 18.93
C SER A 11 23.33 55.99 18.33
N ILE A 12 23.03 55.60 17.08
CA ILE A 12 23.74 54.54 16.34
C ILE A 12 25.17 54.98 16.00
N LEU A 13 25.36 56.24 15.58
CA LEU A 13 26.66 56.78 15.19
C LEU A 13 27.58 57.06 16.39
N LEU A 14 27.04 57.56 17.51
CA LEU A 14 27.83 57.94 18.69
C LEU A 14 28.31 56.73 19.51
N ASN A 15 27.63 55.58 19.44
CA ASN A 15 27.97 54.40 20.23
C ASN A 15 27.84 53.09 19.42
N PRO A 16 28.77 52.82 18.48
CA PRO A 16 28.68 51.69 17.55
C PRO A 16 28.69 50.32 18.25
N ILE A 17 29.36 50.20 19.40
CA ILE A 17 29.41 48.95 20.18
C ILE A 17 28.03 48.62 20.77
N ARG A 18 27.30 49.63 21.28
CA ARG A 18 25.97 49.42 21.86
C ARG A 18 24.96 49.03 20.79
N SER A 19 24.96 49.71 19.63
CA SER A 19 24.05 49.37 18.53
C SER A 19 24.32 47.97 17.95
N CYS A 20 25.59 47.59 17.77
CA CYS A 20 25.96 46.23 17.36
C CYS A 20 25.54 45.17 18.38
N SER A 21 25.69 45.42 19.68
CA SER A 21 25.27 44.47 20.72
C SER A 21 23.76 44.22 20.72
N ILE A 22 22.96 45.27 20.52
CA ILE A 22 21.50 45.18 20.43
C ILE A 22 21.09 44.39 19.19
N LEU A 23 21.73 44.66 18.04
CA LEU A 23 21.47 43.94 16.81
C LEU A 23 21.85 42.47 16.92
N PHE A 24 22.97 42.17 17.58
CA PHE A 24 23.40 40.80 17.85
C PHE A 24 22.43 40.04 18.75
N VAL A 25 21.92 40.68 19.81
CA VAL A 25 20.87 40.09 20.65
C VAL A 25 19.60 39.82 19.85
N LEU A 26 19.18 40.75 18.99
CA LEU A 26 17.99 40.59 18.14
C LEU A 26 18.17 39.47 17.09
N LEU A 27 19.39 39.30 16.59
CA LEU A 27 19.78 38.21 15.70
C LEU A 27 19.73 36.86 16.43
N LEU A 28 20.29 36.77 17.64
CA LEU A 28 20.22 35.57 18.47
C LEU A 28 18.76 35.20 18.80
N LEU A 29 17.92 36.19 19.12
CA LEU A 29 16.50 35.97 19.39
C LEU A 29 15.76 35.46 18.15
N SER A 30 16.06 36.03 16.98
CA SER A 30 15.48 35.59 15.70
C SER A 30 15.92 34.18 15.35
N PHE A 31 17.20 33.85 15.58
CA PHE A 31 17.73 32.51 15.36
C PHE A 31 17.11 31.48 16.32
N TRP A 32 16.88 31.86 17.58
CA TRP A 32 16.20 31.02 18.55
C TRP A 32 14.73 30.75 18.18
N GLN A 33 14.04 31.73 17.59
CA GLN A 33 12.68 31.52 17.08
C GLN A 33 12.68 30.67 15.80
N ALA A 34 13.65 30.90 14.91
CA ALA A 34 13.80 30.12 13.68
C ALA A 34 14.12 28.64 13.96
N SER A 35 14.89 28.33 15.01
CA SER A 35 15.21 26.94 15.37
C SER A 35 13.99 26.14 15.88
N LYS A 36 12.92 26.82 16.31
CA LYS A 36 11.65 26.21 16.69
C LYS A 36 10.69 26.00 15.52
N LEU A 37 11.08 26.36 14.30
CA LEU A 37 10.22 26.22 13.13
C LEU A 37 10.01 24.73 12.80
N THR A 38 8.79 24.24 13.04
CA THR A 38 8.38 22.89 12.65
C THR A 38 7.68 22.91 11.30
N VAL A 39 8.07 22.04 10.39
CA VAL A 39 7.39 21.88 9.10
C VAL A 39 6.18 20.97 9.29
N ASN A 40 4.97 21.52 9.12
CA ASN A 40 3.74 20.72 9.09
C ASN A 40 3.46 20.27 7.65
N SER A 41 3.48 18.95 7.41
CA SER A 41 3.19 18.36 6.09
C SER A 41 1.71 18.01 5.88
N ASN A 42 0.83 18.36 6.82
CA ASN A 42 -0.59 18.07 6.70
C ASN A 42 -1.28 19.05 5.74
N ASN A 43 -1.57 18.58 4.54
CA ASN A 43 -2.25 19.37 3.50
C ASN A 43 -3.67 19.82 3.90
N LEU A 44 -4.32 19.13 4.85
CA LEU A 44 -5.66 19.52 5.30
C LEU A 44 -5.64 20.81 6.11
N ASP A 45 -4.53 21.11 6.79
CA ASP A 45 -4.38 22.34 7.57
C ASP A 45 -4.17 23.58 6.68
N LEU A 46 -3.82 23.39 5.40
CA LEU A 46 -3.75 24.45 4.39
C LEU A 46 -5.14 24.88 3.90
N LEU A 47 -6.16 24.05 4.14
CA LEU A 47 -7.52 24.31 3.72
C LEU A 47 -8.28 25.08 4.80
N PRO A 48 -9.29 25.89 4.42
CA PRO A 48 -10.02 26.69 5.38
C PRO A 48 -10.89 25.77 6.28
N LYS A 49 -10.71 25.92 7.60
CA LYS A 49 -11.31 25.06 8.64
C LYS A 49 -12.84 25.10 8.71
N ASN A 50 -13.47 26.09 8.08
CA ASN A 50 -14.92 26.26 8.01
C ASN A 50 -15.57 25.43 6.89
N ASN A 51 -14.80 24.79 6.01
CA ASN A 51 -15.36 23.97 4.94
C ASN A 51 -15.89 22.63 5.51
N PRO A 52 -17.15 22.24 5.23
CA PRO A 52 -17.75 21.01 5.75
C PRO A 52 -16.98 19.74 5.34
N SER A 53 -16.31 19.74 4.19
CA SER A 53 -15.51 18.60 3.73
C SER A 53 -14.24 18.41 4.56
N VAL A 54 -13.60 19.50 4.99
CA VAL A 54 -12.39 19.46 5.84
C VAL A 54 -12.76 18.94 7.23
N VAL A 55 -13.85 19.43 7.82
CA VAL A 55 -14.35 18.98 9.13
C VAL A 55 -14.69 17.49 9.12
N LYS A 56 -15.40 17.01 8.08
CA LYS A 56 -15.72 15.58 7.94
C LYS A 56 -14.45 14.73 7.82
N THR A 57 -13.49 15.17 7.00
CA THR A 57 -12.23 14.45 6.79
C THR A 57 -11.41 14.41 8.08
N GLN A 58 -11.33 15.52 8.82
CA GLN A 58 -10.65 15.59 10.11
C GLN A 58 -11.29 14.64 11.13
N LYS A 59 -12.63 14.62 11.20
CA LYS A 59 -13.36 13.69 12.06
C LYS A 59 -13.11 12.22 11.69
N VAL A 60 -13.00 11.91 10.40
CA VAL A 60 -12.61 10.56 9.94
C VAL A 60 -11.18 10.23 10.35
N ILE A 61 -10.24 11.15 10.23
CA ILE A 61 -8.85 10.95 10.66
C ILE A 61 -8.76 10.74 12.18
N GLU A 62 -9.52 11.50 12.97
CA GLU A 62 -9.64 11.34 14.42
C GLU A 62 -10.26 10.00 14.80
N MET A 63 -11.37 9.61 14.16
CA MET A 63 -12.00 8.29 14.36
C MET A 63 -11.06 7.13 14.01
N ILE A 64 -10.20 7.33 13.02
CA ILE A 64 -9.22 6.33 12.57
C ILE A 64 -7.91 6.41 13.38
N GLY A 65 -7.74 7.40 14.26
CA GLY A 65 -6.58 7.52 15.14
C GLY A 65 -5.28 7.92 14.44
N GLY A 66 -5.36 8.73 13.37
CA GLY A 66 -4.19 9.32 12.72
C GLY A 66 -4.09 9.14 11.21
N ASN A 67 -3.17 9.90 10.62
CA ASN A 67 -2.85 9.97 9.20
C ASN A 67 -1.34 9.67 9.04
N GLY A 68 -1.00 8.41 8.79
CA GLY A 68 0.37 7.99 8.54
C GLY A 68 0.45 6.54 8.06
N PHE A 69 1.25 6.27 7.03
CA PHE A 69 1.58 4.91 6.65
C PHE A 69 3.07 4.79 6.34
N TYR A 70 3.72 3.84 7.00
CA TYR A 70 5.06 3.38 6.71
C TYR A 70 5.01 2.24 5.71
N ILE A 71 5.70 2.37 4.58
CA ILE A 71 5.85 1.27 3.63
C ILE A 71 7.22 0.66 3.84
N LEU A 72 7.25 -0.57 4.35
CA LEU A 72 8.44 -1.38 4.42
C LEU A 72 8.53 -2.25 3.16
N SER A 73 9.62 -2.10 2.41
CA SER A 73 9.92 -2.94 1.25
C SER A 73 11.18 -3.74 1.53
N ILE A 74 11.07 -5.06 1.48
CA ILE A 74 12.18 -5.98 1.74
C ILE A 74 12.64 -6.50 0.40
N LYS A 75 13.89 -6.21 0.05
CA LYS A 75 14.54 -6.68 -1.18
C LYS A 75 15.82 -7.42 -0.83
N PHE A 76 16.05 -8.56 -1.47
CA PHE A 76 17.33 -9.25 -1.37
C PHE A 76 18.34 -8.67 -2.36
N LYS A 77 19.62 -8.70 -1.97
CA LYS A 77 20.72 -8.37 -2.88
C LYS A 77 20.92 -9.55 -3.83
N ASP A 78 20.82 -9.28 -5.13
CA ASP A 78 21.00 -10.26 -6.17
C ASP A 78 22.48 -10.37 -6.54
N GLU A 79 23.05 -11.56 -6.41
CA GLU A 79 24.46 -11.84 -6.73
C GLU A 79 24.61 -12.46 -8.12
N LYS A 80 23.50 -12.85 -8.76
CA LYS A 80 23.49 -13.56 -10.05
C LYS A 80 23.15 -12.64 -11.23
N GLY A 81 22.87 -11.36 -10.98
CA GLY A 81 22.83 -10.31 -12.00
C GLY A 81 21.49 -10.11 -12.73
N MET A 82 20.42 -10.85 -12.40
CA MET A 82 19.08 -10.65 -12.99
C MET A 82 18.58 -9.21 -12.77
N THR A 83 18.83 -8.65 -11.58
CA THR A 83 18.38 -7.31 -11.21
C THR A 83 18.96 -6.23 -12.11
N ASP A 84 20.21 -6.39 -12.56
CA ASP A 84 20.88 -5.39 -13.40
C ASP A 84 20.26 -5.35 -14.80
N HIS A 85 19.94 -6.51 -15.37
CA HIS A 85 19.22 -6.61 -16.64
C HIS A 85 17.80 -6.05 -16.55
N LEU A 86 17.09 -6.28 -15.43
CA LEU A 86 15.79 -5.67 -15.19
C LEU A 86 15.88 -4.13 -15.14
N VAL A 87 16.87 -3.58 -14.44
CA VAL A 87 17.06 -2.12 -14.36
C VAL A 87 17.35 -1.55 -15.76
N LYS A 88 18.21 -2.19 -16.54
CA LYS A 88 18.48 -1.78 -17.93
C LYS A 88 17.23 -1.83 -18.79
N ALA A 89 16.42 -2.87 -18.67
CA ALA A 89 15.15 -2.99 -19.39
C ALA A 89 14.17 -1.86 -19.05
N PHE A 90 14.02 -1.52 -17.77
CA PHE A 90 13.15 -0.42 -17.35
C PHE A 90 13.64 0.94 -17.83
N VAL A 91 14.96 1.17 -17.81
CA VAL A 91 15.57 2.40 -18.34
C VAL A 91 15.35 2.49 -19.85
N ALA A 92 15.55 1.41 -20.60
CA ALA A 92 15.32 1.37 -22.04
C ALA A 92 13.84 1.64 -22.38
N ARG A 93 12.91 1.05 -21.62
CA ARG A 93 11.46 1.29 -21.79
C ARG A 93 11.08 2.74 -21.49
N LYS A 94 11.65 3.35 -20.44
CA LYS A 94 11.45 4.77 -20.12
C LYS A 94 11.98 5.70 -21.23
N LYS A 95 13.05 5.29 -21.91
CA LYS A 95 13.65 6.02 -23.05
C LYS A 95 12.94 5.76 -24.39
N GLY A 96 11.86 4.97 -24.40
CA GLY A 96 11.11 4.67 -25.62
C GLY A 96 11.80 3.67 -26.56
N GLN A 97 12.72 2.82 -26.04
CA GLN A 97 13.42 1.80 -26.81
C GLN A 97 12.87 0.40 -26.46
N PRO A 98 11.77 -0.06 -27.10
CA PRO A 98 11.11 -1.31 -26.74
C PRO A 98 11.94 -2.55 -27.05
N GLU A 99 12.67 -2.56 -28.17
CA GLU A 99 13.47 -3.71 -28.61
C GLU A 99 14.59 -4.06 -27.62
N ILE A 100 15.28 -3.04 -27.12
CA ILE A 100 16.34 -3.20 -26.11
C ILE A 100 15.73 -3.67 -24.79
N ALA A 101 14.56 -3.14 -24.41
CA ALA A 101 13.87 -3.58 -23.21
C ALA A 101 13.49 -5.06 -23.27
N GLU A 102 12.95 -5.54 -24.40
CA GLU A 102 12.61 -6.94 -24.58
C GLU A 102 13.84 -7.86 -24.55
N LYS A 103 14.94 -7.43 -25.17
CA LYS A 103 16.20 -8.19 -25.15
C LYS A 103 16.73 -8.36 -23.72
N GLU A 104 16.79 -7.28 -22.96
CA GLU A 104 17.26 -7.31 -21.56
C GLU A 104 16.32 -8.12 -20.65
N LEU A 105 15.01 -8.10 -20.91
CA LEU A 105 14.04 -8.95 -20.21
C LEU A 105 14.28 -10.44 -20.48
N LYS A 106 14.55 -10.82 -21.74
CA LYS A 106 14.87 -12.21 -22.11
C LYS A 106 16.15 -12.70 -21.44
N GLU A 107 17.18 -11.85 -21.35
CA GLU A 107 18.42 -12.20 -20.65
C GLU A 107 18.20 -12.35 -19.13
N ALA A 108 17.42 -11.46 -18.52
CA ALA A 108 17.02 -11.60 -17.12
C ALA A 108 16.28 -12.93 -16.85
N GLU A 109 15.41 -13.34 -17.78
CA GLU A 109 14.67 -14.60 -17.68
C GLU A 109 15.60 -15.81 -17.82
N LYS A 110 16.55 -15.79 -18.76
CA LYS A 110 17.57 -16.86 -18.89
C LYS A 110 18.38 -17.02 -17.61
N ILE A 111 18.84 -15.91 -17.01
CA ILE A 111 19.60 -15.94 -15.75
C ILE A 111 18.76 -16.54 -14.62
N LYS A 112 17.47 -16.17 -14.55
CA LYS A 112 16.53 -16.74 -13.59
C LYS A 112 16.35 -18.25 -13.80
N GLN A 113 16.19 -18.69 -15.04
CA GLN A 113 16.03 -20.10 -15.40
C GLN A 113 17.30 -20.93 -15.13
N GLN A 114 18.49 -20.35 -15.32
CA GLN A 114 19.75 -21.00 -14.97
C GLN A 114 19.96 -21.13 -13.45
N ASN A 115 19.43 -20.18 -12.67
CA ASN A 115 19.65 -20.11 -11.21
C ASN A 115 18.34 -20.27 -10.41
N VAL A 116 17.43 -21.14 -10.87
CA VAL A 116 16.09 -21.30 -10.25
C VAL A 116 16.17 -21.63 -8.76
N SER A 117 17.08 -22.51 -8.35
CA SER A 117 17.26 -22.90 -6.94
C SER A 117 17.63 -21.69 -6.08
N TYR A 118 18.63 -20.92 -6.49
CA TYR A 118 19.07 -19.69 -5.81
C TYR A 118 17.93 -18.70 -5.62
N TYR A 119 17.19 -18.38 -6.69
CA TYR A 119 16.10 -17.41 -6.60
C TYR A 119 14.94 -17.91 -5.73
N LYS A 120 14.63 -19.21 -5.79
CA LYS A 120 13.59 -19.84 -4.96
C LYS A 120 13.95 -19.83 -3.48
N GLU A 121 15.20 -20.07 -3.13
CA GLU A 121 15.68 -19.98 -1.74
C GLU A 121 15.58 -18.56 -1.20
N ARG A 122 16.03 -17.57 -1.98
CA ARG A 122 15.94 -16.15 -1.60
C ARG A 122 14.49 -15.69 -1.46
N GLU A 123 13.61 -16.08 -2.37
CA GLU A 123 12.16 -15.80 -2.30
C GLU A 123 11.55 -16.36 -1.00
N ASN A 124 11.87 -17.62 -0.66
CA ASN A 124 11.42 -18.24 0.58
C ASN A 124 11.97 -17.52 1.82
N ALA A 125 13.22 -17.08 1.79
CA ALA A 125 13.83 -16.34 2.89
C ALA A 125 13.13 -14.99 3.13
N ILE A 126 12.82 -14.25 2.06
CA ILE A 126 12.10 -12.97 2.16
C ILE A 126 10.68 -13.17 2.67
N LYS A 127 9.99 -14.22 2.18
CA LYS A 127 8.66 -14.56 2.65
C LYS A 127 8.67 -14.85 4.15
N LYS A 128 9.60 -15.70 4.63
CA LYS A 128 9.78 -15.98 6.06
C LYS A 128 10.09 -14.71 6.86
N ALA A 129 10.99 -13.87 6.38
CA ALA A 129 11.32 -12.61 7.04
C ALA A 129 10.09 -11.68 7.14
N SER A 130 9.28 -11.64 6.09
CA SER A 130 8.05 -10.85 6.04
C SER A 130 6.97 -11.40 6.98
N ASP A 131 6.82 -12.74 7.06
CA ASP A 131 5.93 -13.41 7.99
C ASP A 131 6.32 -13.10 9.45
N ILE A 132 7.61 -13.20 9.79
CA ILE A 132 8.15 -12.90 11.12
C ILE A 132 7.91 -11.42 11.49
N LEU A 133 8.15 -10.50 10.55
CA LEU A 133 7.91 -9.08 10.77
C LEU A 133 6.43 -8.79 11.01
N ASN A 134 5.55 -9.40 10.21
CA ASN A 134 4.11 -9.28 10.41
C ASN A 134 3.69 -9.77 11.80
N GLU A 135 4.16 -10.94 12.24
CA GLU A 135 3.85 -11.47 13.58
C GLU A 135 4.35 -10.55 14.70
N ARG A 136 5.55 -9.99 14.58
CA ARG A 136 6.10 -9.05 15.57
C ARG A 136 5.28 -7.75 15.62
N LEU A 137 4.95 -7.19 14.47
CA LEU A 137 4.17 -5.96 14.39
C LEU A 137 2.71 -6.15 14.86
N LEU A 138 2.12 -7.33 14.67
CA LEU A 138 0.79 -7.66 15.18
C LEU A 138 0.75 -7.75 16.72
N LYS A 139 1.87 -8.07 17.37
CA LYS A 139 1.97 -8.06 18.84
C LYS A 139 1.98 -6.64 19.39
N GLU A 140 2.55 -5.70 18.63
CA GLU A 140 2.66 -4.28 19.00
C GLU A 140 1.39 -3.48 18.63
N LYS A 141 0.22 -3.94 19.09
CA LYS A 141 -1.08 -3.30 18.84
C LYS A 141 -1.19 -1.86 19.35
N LYS A 142 -0.30 -1.47 20.27
CA LYS A 142 -0.26 -0.11 20.81
C LYS A 142 0.17 0.92 19.76
N PHE A 143 1.00 0.52 18.81
CA PHE A 143 1.59 1.42 17.81
C PHE A 143 1.13 1.11 16.39
N VAL A 144 0.71 -0.14 16.12
CA VAL A 144 0.33 -0.60 14.79
C VAL A 144 -1.16 -0.95 14.77
N GLN A 145 -1.95 -0.11 14.10
CA GLN A 145 -3.39 -0.31 13.99
C GLN A 145 -3.77 -1.20 12.80
N TYR A 146 -3.05 -1.08 11.69
CA TYR A 146 -3.34 -1.80 10.45
C TYR A 146 -2.05 -2.20 9.74
N ILE A 147 -2.01 -3.47 9.31
CA ILE A 147 -0.94 -4.01 8.49
C ILE A 147 -1.60 -4.59 7.25
N SER A 148 -1.29 -4.06 6.06
CA SER A 148 -1.57 -4.80 4.83
C SER A 148 -0.37 -5.68 4.52
N TYR A 149 -0.45 -6.93 4.96
CA TYR A 149 0.50 -7.97 4.61
C TYR A 149 -0.25 -9.13 3.97
N ARG A 150 0.05 -9.43 2.70
CA ARG A 150 -0.54 -10.51 1.88
C ARG A 150 -2.07 -10.59 1.97
N TYR A 151 -2.78 -10.28 0.89
CA TYR A 151 -4.24 -10.42 0.87
C TYR A 151 -4.65 -11.82 1.35
N ASN A 152 -5.53 -11.86 2.35
CA ASN A 152 -6.03 -13.12 2.85
C ASN A 152 -6.81 -13.81 1.71
N VAL A 153 -6.24 -14.88 1.18
CA VAL A 153 -6.81 -15.60 0.03
C VAL A 153 -8.18 -16.20 0.41
N SER A 154 -8.36 -16.63 1.66
CA SER A 154 -9.66 -17.12 2.14
C SER A 154 -10.71 -16.01 2.14
N PHE A 155 -10.35 -14.79 2.59
CA PHE A 155 -11.25 -13.64 2.52
C PHE A 155 -11.72 -13.32 1.10
N LEU A 156 -10.81 -13.39 0.11
CA LEU A 156 -11.15 -13.15 -1.29
C LEU A 156 -11.99 -14.30 -1.88
N GLN A 157 -11.72 -15.55 -1.48
CA GLN A 157 -12.49 -16.72 -1.92
C GLN A 157 -13.92 -16.69 -1.37
N ASP A 158 -14.08 -16.41 -0.07
CA ASP A 158 -15.39 -16.36 0.60
C ASP A 158 -16.28 -15.23 0.06
N ARG A 159 -15.65 -14.12 -0.35
CA ARG A 159 -16.34 -12.93 -0.85
C ARG A 159 -16.28 -12.79 -2.37
N LEU A 160 -15.74 -13.78 -3.08
CA LEU A 160 -15.63 -13.77 -4.52
C LEU A 160 -16.96 -13.40 -5.22
N PRO A 161 -18.14 -13.87 -4.75
CA PRO A 161 -19.42 -13.50 -5.36
C PRO A 161 -19.72 -12.00 -5.31
N LEU A 162 -19.16 -11.26 -4.36
CA LEU A 162 -19.34 -9.80 -4.25
C LEU A 162 -18.51 -9.02 -5.28
N PHE A 163 -17.51 -9.65 -5.88
CA PHE A 163 -16.62 -9.04 -6.87
C PHE A 163 -16.92 -9.48 -8.31
N LEU A 164 -17.83 -10.44 -8.48
CA LEU A 164 -18.31 -10.86 -9.80
C LEU A 164 -19.38 -9.90 -10.31
N LYS A 165 -19.42 -9.70 -11.62
CA LYS A 165 -20.49 -8.92 -12.25
C LYS A 165 -21.81 -9.68 -12.15
N THR A 166 -22.92 -8.94 -12.17
CA THR A 166 -24.27 -9.52 -12.06
C THR A 166 -24.53 -10.57 -13.15
N GLU A 167 -24.01 -10.35 -14.36
CA GLU A 167 -24.15 -11.27 -15.49
C GLU A 167 -23.50 -12.63 -15.19
N ASP A 168 -22.27 -12.61 -14.69
CA ASP A 168 -21.51 -13.81 -14.34
C ASP A 168 -22.20 -14.58 -13.19
N LEU A 169 -22.77 -13.87 -12.21
CA LEU A 169 -23.51 -14.48 -11.10
C LEU A 169 -24.78 -15.21 -11.57
N ILE A 170 -25.47 -14.68 -12.59
CA ILE A 170 -26.66 -15.32 -13.16
C ILE A 170 -26.26 -16.62 -13.89
N GLU A 171 -25.16 -16.61 -14.63
CA GLU A 171 -24.66 -17.81 -15.31
C GLU A 171 -24.24 -18.89 -14.30
N VAL A 172 -23.49 -18.51 -13.26
CA VAL A 172 -23.07 -19.42 -12.18
C VAL A 172 -24.30 -20.01 -11.48
N ARG A 173 -25.31 -19.20 -11.15
CA ARG A 173 -26.56 -19.68 -10.55
C ARG A 173 -27.26 -20.71 -11.45
N LYS A 174 -27.36 -20.44 -12.75
CA LYS A 174 -27.99 -21.36 -13.72
C LYS A 174 -27.24 -22.70 -13.77
N ARG A 175 -25.91 -22.66 -13.77
CA ARG A 175 -25.05 -23.86 -13.80
C ARG A 175 -25.17 -24.68 -12.53
N VAL A 176 -25.16 -24.04 -11.36
CA VAL A 176 -25.32 -24.70 -10.06
C VAL A 176 -26.71 -25.32 -9.93
N LYS A 177 -27.77 -24.60 -10.32
CA LYS A 177 -29.13 -25.13 -10.29
C LYS A 177 -29.27 -26.40 -11.13
N ARG A 178 -28.78 -26.39 -12.37
CA ARG A 178 -28.79 -27.57 -13.23
C ARG A 178 -28.12 -28.79 -12.59
N LYS A 179 -26.99 -28.57 -11.89
CA LYS A 179 -26.28 -29.65 -11.19
C LYS A 179 -27.03 -30.19 -9.99
N ILE A 180 -27.69 -29.32 -9.23
CA ILE A 180 -28.56 -29.74 -8.12
C ILE A 180 -29.73 -30.55 -8.66
N ASP A 181 -30.40 -30.06 -9.71
CA ASP A 181 -31.53 -30.75 -10.33
C ASP A 181 -31.10 -32.14 -10.83
N GLU A 182 -29.93 -32.26 -11.49
CA GLU A 182 -29.33 -33.54 -11.91
C GLU A 182 -29.05 -34.51 -10.73
N GLU A 183 -28.55 -34.01 -9.60
CA GLU A 183 -28.27 -34.84 -8.42
C GLU A 183 -29.56 -35.27 -7.71
N VAL A 184 -30.56 -34.39 -7.65
CA VAL A 184 -31.88 -34.67 -7.07
C VAL A 184 -32.64 -35.71 -7.90
N GLU A 185 -32.60 -35.60 -9.24
CA GLU A 185 -33.20 -36.59 -10.15
C GLU A 185 -32.52 -37.96 -10.02
N ARG A 186 -31.19 -38.01 -9.85
CA ARG A 186 -30.48 -39.27 -9.60
C ARG A 186 -30.80 -39.88 -8.24
N ALA A 187 -30.98 -39.05 -7.21
CA ALA A 187 -31.28 -39.51 -5.86
C ALA A 187 -32.74 -39.96 -5.69
N ASN A 188 -33.67 -39.42 -6.50
CA ASN A 188 -35.09 -39.76 -6.42
C ASN A 188 -35.76 -39.77 -7.81
N PRO A 189 -36.06 -40.96 -8.37
CA PRO A 189 -36.68 -41.07 -9.70
C PRO A 189 -38.16 -40.63 -9.78
N PHE A 190 -38.79 -40.22 -8.66
CA PHE A 190 -40.21 -39.82 -8.61
C PHE A 190 -40.44 -38.32 -8.33
N LEU A 191 -39.42 -37.48 -8.44
CA LEU A 191 -39.53 -36.06 -8.10
C LEU A 191 -40.25 -35.28 -9.22
N SER A 192 -41.57 -35.44 -9.31
CA SER A 192 -42.43 -34.56 -10.11
C SER A 192 -42.59 -33.21 -9.41
N ASN A 193 -42.50 -32.15 -10.22
CA ASN A 193 -42.35 -30.74 -9.84
C ASN A 193 -43.27 -30.24 -8.71
N PHE A 194 -42.78 -30.24 -7.47
CA PHE A 194 -43.29 -29.35 -6.42
C PHE A 194 -42.24 -28.28 -6.09
N ARG A 195 -42.65 -27.03 -6.33
CA ARG A 195 -41.85 -25.82 -6.16
C ARG A 195 -41.62 -25.55 -4.67
N THR A 196 -40.53 -26.07 -4.11
CA THR A 196 -40.05 -25.64 -2.79
C THR A 196 -38.85 -24.73 -2.91
N LYS A 197 -39.05 -23.47 -2.49
CA LYS A 197 -37.98 -22.54 -2.14
C LYS A 197 -37.26 -23.12 -0.92
N ASN A 198 -35.99 -23.49 -1.08
CA ASN A 198 -34.93 -23.30 -0.09
C ASN A 198 -33.63 -23.94 -0.61
N THR A 199 -32.63 -23.11 -0.89
CA THR A 199 -31.29 -23.57 -1.27
C THR A 199 -30.26 -22.71 -0.57
N ILE A 200 -29.93 -23.06 0.67
CA ILE A 200 -28.77 -22.51 1.38
C ILE A 200 -28.09 -23.67 2.11
N ARG A 201 -27.35 -24.55 1.40
CA ARG A 201 -26.33 -25.41 2.04
C ARG A 201 -25.32 -26.17 1.17
N ILE A 202 -25.12 -25.86 -0.12
CA ILE A 202 -24.21 -26.67 -0.99
C ILE A 202 -23.13 -25.83 -1.70
N LEU A 203 -22.92 -24.57 -1.32
CA LEU A 203 -21.88 -23.74 -1.95
C LEU A 203 -20.43 -24.06 -1.53
N THR A 204 -20.21 -24.99 -0.60
CA THR A 204 -18.87 -25.29 -0.05
C THR A 204 -18.14 -26.46 -0.73
N THR A 205 -18.81 -27.25 -1.58
CA THR A 205 -18.21 -28.50 -2.12
C THR A 205 -17.74 -28.41 -3.58
N PHE A 206 -18.14 -27.39 -4.35
CA PHE A 206 -17.92 -27.36 -5.82
C PHE A 206 -16.89 -26.33 -6.34
N PHE A 207 -16.11 -25.69 -5.46
CA PHE A 207 -15.04 -24.74 -5.83
C PHE A 207 -13.62 -25.30 -6.09
N PRO A 208 -13.33 -26.61 -6.37
CA PRO A 208 -11.95 -27.03 -6.59
C PRO A 208 -11.37 -26.59 -7.94
N SER A 209 -12.19 -26.35 -8.98
CA SER A 209 -11.67 -26.16 -10.35
C SER A 209 -11.12 -24.75 -10.65
N ILE A 210 -11.46 -23.73 -9.85
CA ILE A 210 -10.94 -22.34 -10.02
C ILE A 210 -9.61 -22.14 -9.26
N LYS A 211 -9.24 -23.07 -8.35
CA LYS A 211 -8.01 -22.99 -7.55
C LYS A 211 -6.71 -23.06 -8.36
N ASN A 212 -6.74 -23.62 -9.58
CA ASN A 212 -5.53 -23.84 -10.37
C ASN A 212 -5.17 -22.69 -11.33
N LEU A 213 -6.14 -21.87 -11.76
CA LEU A 213 -5.90 -20.77 -12.71
C LEU A 213 -5.37 -19.49 -12.05
N GLN A 214 -5.58 -19.32 -10.74
CA GLN A 214 -5.16 -18.11 -10.03
C GLN A 214 -3.75 -18.21 -9.41
N LYS A 215 -3.12 -19.40 -9.47
CA LYS A 215 -1.81 -19.66 -8.85
C LYS A 215 -0.64 -19.10 -9.68
N GLU A 216 -0.84 -18.83 -10.97
CA GLU A 216 0.20 -18.32 -11.87
C GLU A 216 0.34 -16.79 -11.88
N ILE A 217 -0.68 -16.02 -11.45
CA ILE A 217 -0.70 -14.56 -11.64
C ILE A 217 0.04 -13.79 -10.53
N TYR A 218 0.41 -14.43 -9.41
CA TYR A 218 1.03 -13.76 -8.25
C TYR A 218 2.57 -13.85 -8.18
N SER A 219 3.24 -14.30 -9.25
CA SER A 219 4.71 -14.29 -9.35
C SER A 219 5.23 -12.89 -9.76
N THR A 220 4.99 -11.87 -8.93
CA THR A 220 5.64 -10.56 -9.09
C THR A 220 6.41 -10.23 -7.81
N ASN A 221 7.73 -10.21 -7.96
CA ASN A 221 8.75 -10.16 -6.91
C ASN A 221 8.84 -8.81 -6.16
N ILE A 222 7.76 -8.34 -5.53
CA ILE A 222 7.83 -7.25 -4.54
C ILE A 222 6.75 -7.45 -3.48
N ILE A 223 7.16 -7.73 -2.24
CA ILE A 223 6.26 -7.75 -1.07
C ILE A 223 6.29 -6.34 -0.47
N PHE A 224 5.20 -5.60 -0.65
CA PHE A 224 4.99 -4.31 0.01
C PHE A 224 4.26 -4.53 1.34
N LEU A 225 4.95 -4.22 2.45
CA LEU A 225 4.32 -4.14 3.77
C LEU A 225 3.90 -2.69 3.99
N ARG A 226 2.59 -2.42 3.96
CA ARG A 226 2.05 -1.12 4.38
C ARG A 226 1.65 -1.22 5.84
N ILE A 227 2.44 -0.59 6.69
CA ILE A 227 2.27 -0.51 8.13
C ILE A 227 1.66 0.86 8.41
N LYS A 228 0.52 0.91 9.08
CA LYS A 228 -0.07 2.17 9.49
C LYS A 228 0.49 2.56 10.86
N GLY A 229 1.17 3.71 10.93
CA GLY A 229 1.69 4.27 12.19
C GLY A 229 0.78 5.40 12.67
N CYS A 230 0.71 5.57 13.99
CA CYS A 230 0.07 6.73 14.63
C CYS A 230 0.72 8.05 14.20
#